data_AF-A0A7Y5TW89-F1
#
_entry.id   AF-A0A7Y5TW89-F1
#
_cell.length_a   1.000
_cell.length_b   1.000
_cell.length_c   1.000
_cell.angle_alpha   90.00
_cell.angle_beta   90.00
_cell.angle_gamma   90.00
#
_symmetry.space_group_name_H-M   'P 1'
#
loop_
_entity.id
_entity.type
_entity.pdbx_description
1 polymer ?
#
loop_
_entity_poly.entity_id
_entity_poly.type
_entity_poly.pdbx_seq_one_letter_code
_entity_poly.pdbx_strand_id
1 'polypeptide(L)'
;MAESLSLLDELSWRGLLYQHTDGIADWLRDPRGIYAGFDPTAASLHVGSMVPIMGLVHAQRAGHRPVALVGGGTGLIGDPGGKTTERALMT
;
A
#
# COMPACT_ATOMS: atom_id res chain seq x y z
N MET A 1 10.35 22.37 19.34
CA MET A 1 9.63 21.91 18.12
C MET A 1 9.88 20.42 18.04
N ALA A 2 8.84 19.59 18.06
CA ALA A 2 9.04 18.14 17.93
C ALA A 2 9.60 17.85 16.52
N GLU A 3 10.70 17.11 16.43
CA GLU A 3 11.14 16.51 15.17
C GLU A 3 9.97 15.72 14.58
N SER A 4 9.57 16.03 13.36
CA SER A 4 8.58 15.19 12.67
C SER A 4 9.24 13.86 12.35
N LEU A 5 8.72 12.77 12.91
CA LEU A 5 9.13 11.41 12.55
C LEU A 5 9.05 11.21 11.04
N SER A 6 10.04 10.55 10.44
CA SER A 6 10.00 10.22 9.01
C SER A 6 8.88 9.20 8.75
N LEU A 7 8.44 9.08 7.50
CA LEU A 7 7.45 8.05 7.12
C LEU A 7 7.93 6.64 7.51
N LEU A 8 9.21 6.34 7.32
CA LEU A 8 9.76 5.02 7.68
C LEU A 8 9.72 4.79 9.19
N ASP A 9 10.03 5.80 9.99
CA ASP A 9 10.01 5.68 11.45
C ASP A 9 8.58 5.46 11.94
N GLU A 10 7.63 6.20 11.40
CA GLU A 10 6.20 6.08 11.72
C GLU A 10 5.66 4.68 11.36
N LEU A 11 6.00 4.17 10.18
CA LEU A 11 5.58 2.82 9.77
C LEU A 11 6.26 1.72 10.60
N SER A 12 7.55 1.90 10.93
CA SER A 12 8.30 0.94 11.75
C SER A 12 7.77 0.89 13.17
N TRP A 13 7.55 2.04 13.81
CA TRP A 13 7.01 2.15 15.16
C TRP A 13 5.64 1.47 15.30
N ARG A 14 4.81 1.54 14.25
CA ARG A 14 3.48 0.91 14.23
C ARG A 14 3.51 -0.58 13.85
N GLY A 15 4.67 -1.13 13.48
CA GLY A 15 4.77 -2.49 12.95
C GLY A 15 4.13 -2.66 11.57
N LEU A 16 4.04 -1.59 10.78
CA LEU A 16 3.48 -1.59 9.42
C LEU A 16 4.57 -1.78 8.34
N LEU A 17 5.84 -1.74 8.70
CA LEU A 17 6.97 -1.96 7.80
C LEU A 17 7.45 -3.41 7.91
N TYR A 18 7.37 -4.16 6.81
CA TYR A 18 7.91 -5.52 6.72
C TYR A 18 9.22 -5.55 5.91
N GLN A 19 9.19 -5.04 4.69
CA GLN A 19 10.32 -4.98 3.78
C GLN A 19 10.34 -3.65 3.03
N HIS A 20 11.51 -3.21 2.64
CA HIS A 20 11.72 -2.08 1.74
C HIS A 20 13.01 -2.27 0.95
N THR A 21 13.18 -1.49 -0.11
CA THR A 21 14.43 -1.46 -0.88
C THR A 21 15.48 -0.59 -0.19
N ASP A 22 16.76 -0.85 -0.45
CA ASP A 22 17.86 -0.01 0.04
C ASP A 22 17.74 1.43 -0.49
N GLY A 23 18.16 2.40 0.33
CA GLY A 23 18.13 3.83 -0.03
C GLY A 23 16.75 4.50 0.02
N ILE A 24 15.68 3.77 0.40
CA ILE A 24 14.32 4.33 0.44
C ILE A 24 14.18 5.51 1.42
N ALA A 25 14.92 5.49 2.53
CA ALA A 25 14.87 6.55 3.54
C ALA A 25 15.32 7.90 2.97
N ASP A 26 16.41 7.90 2.19
CA ASP A 26 16.91 9.10 1.52
C ASP A 26 15.98 9.54 0.39
N TRP A 27 15.42 8.58 -0.36
CA TRP A 27 14.46 8.87 -1.42
C TRP A 27 13.19 9.54 -0.87
N LEU A 28 12.73 9.16 0.33
CA LEU A 28 11.53 9.72 0.97
C LEU A 28 11.75 11.06 1.68
N ARG A 29 12.93 11.68 1.58
CA ARG A 29 13.17 13.03 2.14
C ARG A 29 12.37 14.12 1.41
N ASP A 30 12.00 13.89 0.15
CA ASP A 30 11.17 14.79 -0.64
C ASP A 30 9.74 14.26 -0.79
N PRO A 31 8.75 15.12 -1.12
CA PRO A 31 7.42 14.67 -1.53
C PRO A 31 7.48 13.72 -2.73
N ARG A 32 6.80 12.57 -2.63
CA ARG A 32 6.77 11.52 -3.67
C ARG A 32 5.34 11.14 -3.99
N GLY A 33 5.12 10.61 -5.19
CA GLY A 33 3.92 9.84 -5.48
C GLY A 33 4.06 8.43 -4.92
N ILE A 34 3.10 7.99 -4.11
CA ILE A 34 3.09 6.65 -3.50
C ILE A 34 1.76 6.01 -3.84
N TYR A 35 1.75 4.76 -4.30
CA TYR A 35 0.52 4.07 -4.68
C TYR A 35 0.36 2.73 -3.98
N ALA A 36 -0.90 2.31 -3.82
CA ALA A 36 -1.27 0.95 -3.48
C ALA A 36 -2.42 0.49 -4.39
N GLY A 37 -2.33 -0.74 -4.90
CA GLY A 37 -3.32 -1.36 -5.77
C GLY A 37 -4.37 -2.16 -4.99
N PHE A 38 -5.61 -2.11 -5.44
CA PHE A 38 -6.73 -2.86 -4.89
C PHE A 38 -7.55 -3.49 -6.02
N ASP A 39 -7.55 -4.82 -6.09
CA ASP A 39 -8.37 -5.55 -7.07
C ASP A 39 -9.80 -5.72 -6.55
N PRO A 40 -10.84 -5.51 -7.39
CA PRO A 40 -12.23 -5.64 -7.01
C PRO A 40 -12.67 -7.12 -6.96
N THR A 41 -12.08 -7.92 -6.07
CA THR A 41 -12.36 -9.36 -5.96
C THR A 41 -13.59 -9.71 -5.11
N ALA A 42 -14.23 -8.70 -4.52
CA ALA A 42 -15.44 -8.81 -3.70
C ALA A 42 -16.24 -7.51 -3.78
N ALA A 43 -17.51 -7.55 -3.37
CA ALA A 43 -18.40 -6.37 -3.36
C ALA A 43 -17.94 -5.26 -2.39
N SER A 44 -17.08 -5.59 -1.42
CA SER A 44 -16.53 -4.65 -0.46
C SER A 44 -15.10 -5.01 -0.06
N LEU A 45 -14.34 -4.01 0.38
CA LEU A 45 -13.10 -4.23 1.11
C LEU A 45 -13.41 -4.85 2.48
N HIS A 46 -12.43 -5.53 3.07
CA HIS A 46 -12.50 -6.07 4.43
C HIS A 46 -11.29 -5.61 5.26
N VAL A 47 -11.21 -6.03 6.52
CA VAL A 47 -10.14 -5.59 7.45
C VAL A 47 -8.71 -5.85 6.92
N GLY A 48 -8.53 -6.85 6.06
CA GLY A 48 -7.25 -7.16 5.44
C GLY A 48 -6.75 -6.07 4.49
N SER A 49 -7.66 -5.29 3.91
CA SER A 49 -7.32 -4.15 3.05
C SER A 49 -6.86 -2.92 3.85
N MET A 50 -7.04 -2.92 5.18
CA MET A 50 -6.77 -1.75 6.02
C MET A 50 -5.28 -1.42 6.10
N VAL A 51 -4.40 -2.42 6.11
CA VAL A 51 -2.94 -2.22 6.22
C VAL A 51 -2.39 -1.33 5.09
N PRO A 52 -2.60 -1.64 3.79
CA PRO A 52 -2.13 -0.76 2.72
C PRO A 52 -2.85 0.59 2.69
N ILE A 53 -4.13 0.66 3.08
CA ILE A 53 -4.87 1.95 3.20
C ILE A 53 -4.21 2.84 4.25
N MET A 54 -3.91 2.30 5.43
CA MET A 54 -3.23 3.05 6.49
C MET A 54 -1.83 3.47 6.06
N GLY A 55 -1.12 2.64 5.30
CA GLY A 55 0.15 3.03 4.67
C GLY A 55 0.01 4.31 3.82
N LEU A 56 -1.01 4.38 2.95
CA LEU A 56 -1.30 5.58 2.15
C LEU A 56 -1.69 6.80 3.03
N VAL A 57 -2.45 6.58 4.11
CA VAL A 57 -2.81 7.64 5.07
C VAL A 57 -1.56 8.22 5.76
N HIS A 58 -0.64 7.36 6.21
CA HIS A 58 0.60 7.80 6.84
C HIS A 58 1.51 8.50 5.83
N ALA A 59 1.59 8.00 4.59
CA ALA A 59 2.29 8.67 3.50
C ALA A 59 1.76 10.09 3.25
N GLN A 60 0.43 10.27 3.22
CA GLN A 60 -0.18 11.59 3.07
C GLN A 60 0.17 12.52 4.22
N ARG A 61 0.13 12.03 5.46
CA ARG A 61 0.47 12.80 6.67
C ARG A 61 1.94 13.20 6.72
N ALA A 62 2.82 12.41 6.11
CA ALA A 62 4.23 12.73 5.93
C ALA A 62 4.51 13.67 4.74
N GLY A 63 3.47 14.15 4.03
CA GLY A 63 3.61 15.12 2.94
C GLY A 63 3.77 14.52 1.54
N HIS A 64 3.62 13.20 1.39
CA HIS A 64 3.60 12.55 0.08
C HIS A 64 2.22 12.59 -0.57
N ARG A 65 2.15 12.28 -1.86
CA ARG A 65 0.92 12.20 -2.64
C ARG A 65 0.47 10.74 -2.78
N PRO A 66 -0.51 10.26 -1.99
CA PRO A 66 -1.03 8.91 -2.13
C PRO A 66 -1.88 8.75 -3.39
N VAL A 67 -1.88 7.55 -3.96
CA VAL A 67 -2.73 7.12 -5.07
C VAL A 67 -3.30 5.73 -4.75
N ALA A 68 -4.61 5.64 -4.53
CA ALA A 68 -5.30 4.36 -4.45
C ALA A 68 -5.70 3.92 -5.86
N LEU A 69 -5.08 2.86 -6.38
CA LEU A 69 -5.33 2.34 -7.72
C LEU A 69 -6.33 1.19 -7.68
N VAL A 70 -7.44 1.31 -8.39
CA VAL A 70 -8.41 0.21 -8.56
C VAL A 70 -8.00 -0.64 -9.75
N GLY A 71 -7.72 -1.92 -9.49
CA GLY A 71 -7.24 -2.88 -10.46
C GLY A 71 -8.34 -3.47 -11.34
N GLY A 72 -8.98 -2.65 -12.19
CA GLY A 72 -10.05 -3.13 -13.08
C GLY A 72 -9.58 -4.21 -14.07
N GLY A 73 -8.37 -4.09 -14.61
CA GLY A 73 -7.77 -5.10 -15.49
C GLY A 73 -7.16 -6.29 -14.72
N THR A 74 -6.43 -6.03 -13.65
CA THR A 74 -5.79 -7.07 -12.81
C THR A 74 -6.82 -7.93 -12.09
N GLY A 75 -7.96 -7.36 -11.69
CA GLY A 75 -9.09 -8.10 -11.13
C GLY A 75 -9.72 -9.10 -12.09
N LEU A 76 -9.65 -8.88 -13.41
CA LEU A 76 -10.16 -9.81 -14.43
C LEU A 76 -9.23 -11.01 -14.64
N ILE A 77 -7.91 -10.83 -14.47
CA ILE A 77 -6.92 -11.91 -14.62
C ILE A 77 -6.78 -12.67 -13.30
N GLY A 78 -6.76 -11.95 -12.18
CA GLY A 78 -6.48 -12.46 -10.85
C GLY A 78 -4.97 -12.60 -10.59
N ASP A 79 -4.51 -12.00 -9.48
CA ASP A 79 -3.13 -12.20 -8.99
C ASP A 79 -2.97 -13.63 -8.42
N PRO A 80 -2.01 -14.43 -8.95
CA PRO A 80 -1.69 -15.77 -8.44
C PRO A 80 -0.96 -15.76 -7.09
N GLY A 81 -0.50 -14.60 -6.60
CA GLY A 81 0.28 -14.41 -5.39
C GLY A 81 -0.24 -15.19 -4.18
N GLY A 82 0.31 -16.39 -3.97
CA GLY A 82 0.10 -17.23 -2.78
C GLY A 82 -1.07 -18.21 -2.81
N LYS A 83 -1.83 -18.35 -3.91
CA LYS A 83 -2.93 -19.32 -4.00
C LYS A 83 -2.56 -20.51 -4.90
N THR A 84 -2.70 -21.73 -4.36
CA THR A 84 -2.38 -23.00 -5.03
C THR A 84 -3.40 -23.42 -6.11
N THR A 85 -4.48 -22.64 -6.29
CA THR A 85 -5.57 -22.93 -7.23
C THR A 85 -5.85 -21.70 -8.08
N GLU A 86 -6.02 -21.90 -9.40
CA GLU A 86 -6.42 -20.85 -10.33
C GLU A 86 -7.76 -20.24 -9.88
N ARG A 87 -7.86 -18.90 -9.94
CA ARG A 87 -9.12 -18.21 -9.62
C ARG A 87 -10.08 -18.37 -10.79
N ALA A 88 -11.35 -18.60 -10.48
CA ALA A 88 -12.41 -18.54 -11.48
C ALA A 88 -12.52 -17.11 -12.02
N LEU A 89 -12.59 -16.98 -13.36
CA LEU A 89 -12.82 -15.70 -14.03
C LEU A 89 -14.12 -15.07 -13.54
N MET A 90 -14.07 -13.79 -13.19
CA MET A 90 -15.25 -13.03 -12.79
C MET A 90 -15.93 -12.49 -14.05
N THR A 91 -17.20 -12.87 -14.27
CA THR A 91 -18.09 -12.34 -15.33
C THR A 91 -18.97 -11.21 -14.83
#